data_AF-A0A699UIE7-F1
#
_entry.id   AF-A0A699UIE7-F1
#
_cell.length_a   1.000
_cell.length_b   1.000
_cell.length_c   1.000
_cell.angle_alpha   90.00
_cell.angle_beta   90.00
_cell.angle_gamma   90.00
#
_symmetry.space_group_name_H-M   'P 1'
#
loop_
_entity.id
_entity.type
_entity.pdbx_description
1 polymer ?
#
loop_
_entity_poly.entity_id
_entity_poly.type
_entity_poly.pdbx_seq_one_letter_code
_entity_poly.pdbx_strand_id
1 'polypeptide(L)' 'MVVEEEGPTWMTPIRNYLKKGKLPKDPVDGRTLMEKIGSNTMEDGVLYRKSYLVPLM' A
#
# COMPACT_ATOMS: atom_id res chain seq x y z
N MET A 1 -5.17 9.13 -16.28
CA MET A 1 -5.53 9.50 -14.90
C MET A 1 -5.93 8.22 -14.18
N VAL A 2 -5.08 7.70 -13.29
CA VAL A 2 -5.46 6.56 -12.45
C VAL A 2 -6.35 7.13 -11.35
N VAL A 3 -7.66 6.98 -11.53
CA VAL A 3 -8.68 7.29 -10.54
C VAL A 3 -8.62 6.16 -9.51
N GLU A 4 -7.99 6.40 -8.35
CA GLU A 4 -8.12 5.50 -7.21
C GLU A 4 -9.50 5.72 -6.59
N GLU A 5 -10.44 4.91 -7.06
CA GLU A 5 -11.79 4.77 -6.55
C GLU A 5 -11.73 4.40 -5.06
N GLU A 6 -12.32 5.28 -4.26
CA GLU A 6 -12.40 5.34 -2.80
C GLU A 6 -13.32 4.26 -2.19
N GLY A 7 -13.18 3.00 -2.62
CA GLY A 7 -13.81 1.82 -2.02
C GLY A 7 -12.98 1.21 -0.86
N PRO A 8 -13.57 0.32 -0.03
CA PRO A 8 -12.85 -0.43 1.02
C PRO A 8 -11.93 -1.50 0.40
N THR A 9 -10.91 -1.03 -0.31
CA THR A 9 -9.93 -1.88 -1.00
C THR A 9 -8.80 -2.23 -0.04
N TRP A 10 -8.10 -3.33 -0.29
CA TRP A 10 -6.88 -3.74 0.43
C TRP A 10 -5.79 -2.65 0.53
N MET A 11 -5.87 -1.58 -0.27
CA MET A 11 -4.98 -0.42 -0.26
C MET A 11 -5.27 0.55 0.92
N THR A 12 -6.51 0.59 1.41
CA THR A 12 -6.92 1.45 2.52
C THR A 12 -6.09 1.24 3.79
N PRO A 13 -5.90 0.01 4.31
CA PRO A 13 -5.05 -0.21 5.47
C PRO A 13 -3.58 0.12 5.19
N ILE A 14 -3.08 -0.07 3.97
CA ILE A 14 -1.70 0.26 3.58
C ILE A 14 -1.49 1.77 3.61
N ARG A 15 -2.38 2.53 2.98
CA ARG A 15 -2.33 3.98 2.96
C ARG A 15 -2.48 4.56 4.36
N ASN A 16 -3.35 3.98 5.18
CA ASN A 16 -3.55 4.40 6.56
C ASN A 16 -2.31 4.07 7.42
N TYR A 17 -1.63 2.95 7.16
CA TYR A 17 -0.36 2.63 7.79
C TYR A 17 0.75 3.60 7.38
N LEU A 18 0.91 3.87 6.08
CA LEU A 18 1.94 4.77 5.58
C LEU A 18 1.69 6.25 5.95
N LYS A 19 0.43 6.71 5.97
CA LYS A 19 0.07 8.08 6.40
C LYS A 19 0.03 8.26 7.92
N LYS A 20 -0.53 7.31 8.67
CA LYS A 20 -0.80 7.46 10.11
C LYS A 20 0.16 6.67 11.01
N GLY A 21 1.04 5.84 10.44
CA GLY A 21 1.93 4.96 11.19
C GLY A 21 1.22 3.86 12.00
N LYS A 22 -0.05 3.55 11.67
CA LYS A 22 -0.91 2.74 12.54
C LYS A 22 -1.01 1.31 12.03
N LEU A 23 -0.30 0.38 12.69
CA LEU A 23 -0.28 -1.05 12.35
C LEU A 23 -1.68 -1.67 12.62
N PRO A 24 -2.16 -2.60 11.77
CA PRO A 24 -3.35 -3.39 12.10
C PRO A 24 -3.11 -4.18 13.40
N LYS A 25 -4.16 -4.25 14.21
CA LYS A 25 -4.14 -4.87 15.54
C LYS A 25 -4.01 -6.40 15.48
N ASP A 26 -4.41 -6.98 14.35
CA ASP A 26 -4.29 -8.40 14.04
C ASP A 26 -2.91 -8.71 13.44
N PRO A 27 -2.16 -9.66 14.01
CA PRO A 27 -0.83 -10.03 13.51
C PRO A 27 -0.89 -10.75 12.14
N VAL A 28 -1.99 -11.44 11.83
CA VAL A 28 -2.23 -12.08 10.52
C VAL A 28 -2.42 -11.02 9.44
N ASP A 29 -3.33 -10.07 9.68
CA ASP A 29 -3.50 -8.90 8.82
C ASP A 29 -2.22 -8.06 8.74
N GLY A 30 -1.48 -7.92 9.84
CA GLY A 30 -0.20 -7.21 9.89
C GLY A 30 0.85 -7.82 8.98
N ARG A 31 1.01 -9.14 8.98
CA ARG A 31 1.99 -9.80 8.11
C ARG A 31 1.63 -9.64 6.64
N THR A 32 0.39 -9.95 6.25
CA THR A 32 -0.07 -9.78 4.86
C THR A 32 0.01 -8.32 4.42
N LEU A 33 -0.29 -7.38 5.32
CA LEU A 33 -0.15 -5.95 5.07
C LEU A 33 1.31 -5.56 4.83
N MET A 34 2.23 -6.03 5.67
CA MET A 34 3.66 -5.74 5.56
C MET A 34 4.27 -6.33 4.28
N GLU A 35 3.84 -7.52 3.85
CA GLU A 35 4.24 -8.09 2.56
C GLU A 35 3.76 -7.22 1.39
N LYS A 36 2.52 -6.71 1.45
CA LYS A 36 2.00 -5.75 0.47
C LYS A 36 2.73 -4.40 0.53
N ILE A 37 3.04 -3.86 1.71
CA ILE A 37 3.86 -2.65 1.86
C ILE A 37 5.27 -2.89 1.30
N GLY A 38 5.84 -4.07 1.45
CA GLY A 38 7.14 -4.40 0.86
C GLY A 38 7.15 -4.26 -0.66
N SER A 39 6.03 -4.62 -1.30
CA SER A 39 5.84 -4.56 -2.77
C SER A 39 5.28 -3.23 -3.29
N ASN A 40 4.80 -2.34 -2.42
CA ASN A 40 4.21 -1.05 -2.79
C ASN A 40 4.94 0.10 -2.09
N THR A 41 5.28 1.15 -2.83
CA THR A 41 5.83 2.39 -2.26
C THR A 41 4.78 3.48 -2.29
N MET A 42 4.87 4.45 -1.38
CA MET A 42 4.04 5.64 -1.42
C MET A 42 4.91 6.82 -1.87
N GLU A 43 4.61 7.36 -3.04
CA GLU A 43 5.33 8.49 -3.64
C GLU A 43 4.30 9.61 -3.87
N ASP A 44 4.61 10.82 -3.39
CA ASP A 44 3.73 12.00 -3.50
C ASP A 44 2.28 11.79 -2.99
N GLY A 45 2.07 10.88 -2.03
CA GLY A 45 0.75 10.59 -1.49
C GLY A 45 -0.11 9.62 -2.32
N VAL A 46 0.47 9.05 -3.38
CA VAL A 46 -0.09 8.01 -4.25
C VAL A 46 0.61 6.67 -3.97
N LEU A 47 -0.14 5.58 -3.95
CA LEU A 47 0.41 4.24 -3.72
C LEU A 47 0.80 3.59 -5.06
N TYR A 48 2.08 3.30 -5.24
CA TYR A 48 2.61 2.65 -6.43
C TYR A 48 3.12 1.25 -6.11
N ARG A 49 2.88 0.28 -7.00
CA ARG A 49 3.60 -1.00 -6.92
C ARG A 49 5.04 -0.77 -7.36
N LYS A 50 6.02 -1.24 -6.57
CA LYS A 50 7.45 -1.15 -6.94
C LYS A 50 7.73 -1.79 -8.29
N SER A 51 6.99 -2.84 -8.64
CA SER A 51 7.08 -3.49 -9.96
C SER A 51 6.77 -2.58 -11.15
N TYR A 52 6.05 -1.46 -10.97
CA TYR A 52 5.84 -0.45 -12.03
C TYR A 52 6.97 0.56 -12.14
N LEU A 53 7.79 0.71 -11.09
CA LEU A 53 8.91 1.65 -11.05
C LEU A 53 10.21 1.04 -11.60
N VAL A 54 10.26 -0.28 -11.72
CA VAL A 54 11.38 -0.96 -12.37
C VAL A 54 11.03 -1.11 -13.85
N PRO A 55 11.79 -0.51 -14.79
CA PRO A 55 11.59 -0.77 -16.21
C PRO A 55 11.83 -2.26 -16.47
N LEU A 56 10.87 -2.93 -17.14
CA LEU A 56 11.11 -4.27 -17.70
C LEU A 56 12.26 -4.14 -18.69
N MET A 57 13.41 -4.70 -18.32
CA MET A 57 14.62 -4.73 -19.14
C MET A 57 14.54 -5.81 -20.21
#